data_AF-A0A9P7GAN4-F1
#
_entry.id   AF-A0A9P7GAN4-F1
#
_cell.length_a   1.000
_cell.length_b   1.000
_cell.length_c   1.000
_cell.angle_alpha   90.00
_cell.angle_beta   90.00
_cell.angle_gamma   90.00
#
_symmetry.space_group_name_H-M   'P 1'
#
loop_
_entity.id
_entity.type
_entity.pdbx_description
1 polymer ?
#
loop_
_entity_poly.entity_id
_entity_poly.type
_entity_poly.pdbx_seq_one_letter_code
_entity_poly.pdbx_strand_id
1 'polypeptide(L)'
;MGGTWPKWFVLKGVDLLSDATCKVADGINLEATECVSDHGKAMCKDINGQCITHRDGYYSMSALCMILGVVIWVAFIIPRARKLQALPISVWRVKME
;
A
#
# COMPACT_ATOMS: atom_id res chain seq x y z
N MET A 1 -16.28 -10.06 -3.21
CA MET A 1 -15.11 -9.63 -4.03
C MET A 1 -13.96 -9.50 -3.05
N GLY A 2 -12.83 -10.18 -3.29
CA GLY A 2 -11.80 -10.53 -2.28
C GLY A 2 -11.47 -9.41 -1.28
N GLY A 3 -11.26 -9.81 -0.02
CA GLY A 3 -10.99 -8.91 1.10
C GLY A 3 -9.92 -7.88 0.75
N THR A 4 -10.37 -6.67 0.42
CA THR A 4 -9.50 -5.53 0.21
C THR A 4 -8.78 -5.29 1.52
N TRP A 5 -7.45 -5.22 1.49
CA TRP A 5 -6.69 -4.77 2.66
C TRP A 5 -7.31 -3.47 3.20
N PRO A 6 -7.45 -3.31 4.54
CA PRO A 6 -8.00 -2.08 5.09
C PRO A 6 -7.21 -0.89 4.58
N LYS A 7 -7.90 0.12 4.03
CA LYS A 7 -7.30 1.29 3.37
C LYS A 7 -6.20 1.94 4.20
N TRP A 8 -6.36 1.94 5.52
CA TRP A 8 -5.36 2.46 6.45
C TRP A 8 -3.97 1.87 6.24
N PHE A 9 -3.83 0.55 6.06
CA PHE A 9 -2.52 -0.08 5.87
C PHE A 9 -1.86 0.33 4.56
N VAL A 10 -2.65 0.42 3.48
CA VAL A 10 -2.13 0.80 2.16
C VAL A 10 -1.72 2.26 2.16
N LEU A 11 -2.56 3.14 2.72
CA LEU A 11 -2.27 4.57 2.80
C LEU A 11 -1.07 4.86 3.72
N LYS A 12 -0.96 4.18 4.87
CA LYS A 12 0.24 4.28 5.71
C LYS A 12 1.49 3.72 5.05
N GLY A 13 1.37 2.66 4.25
CA GLY A 13 2.49 2.16 3.44
C GLY A 13 2.95 3.17 2.39
N VAL A 14 2.01 3.84 1.71
CA VAL A 14 2.31 4.91 0.76
C VAL A 14 2.99 6.08 1.46
N ASP A 15 2.49 6.51 2.63
CA ASP A 15 3.12 7.57 3.41
C ASP A 15 4.58 7.22 3.74
N LEU A 16 4.86 6.01 4.25
CA LEU A 16 6.23 5.60 4.58
C LEU A 16 7.19 5.54 3.37
N LEU A 17 6.66 5.34 2.17
CA LEU A 17 7.42 5.28 0.92
C LEU A 17 7.49 6.63 0.19
N SER A 18 6.74 7.63 0.64
CA SER A 18 6.67 8.95 0.03
C SER A 18 7.70 9.89 0.64
N ASP A 19 8.30 10.73 -0.19
CA ASP A 19 9.25 11.74 0.23
C ASP A 19 8.81 13.12 -0.28
N ALA A 20 8.51 14.01 0.68
CA ALA A 20 8.03 15.35 0.44
C ALA A 20 8.65 16.32 1.46
N THR A 21 9.23 17.40 0.97
CA THR A 21 9.90 18.42 1.78
C THR A 21 9.12 19.73 1.74
N CYS A 22 9.14 20.47 2.85
CA CYS A 22 8.57 21.81 2.94
C CYS A 22 9.61 22.86 2.55
N LYS A 23 9.31 23.72 1.58
CA LYS A 23 10.14 24.89 1.25
C LYS A 23 9.46 26.18 1.68
N VAL A 24 10.16 27.00 2.47
CA VAL A 24 9.71 28.33 2.90
C VAL A 24 10.42 29.40 2.06
N ALA A 25 9.74 30.52 1.80
CA ALA A 25 10.20 31.59 0.91
C ALA A 25 11.57 32.21 1.30
N ASP A 26 12.01 32.06 2.56
CA ASP A 26 13.30 32.57 3.05
C ASP A 26 14.49 31.60 2.85
N GLY A 27 14.37 30.60 1.97
CA GLY A 27 15.49 29.76 1.54
C GLY A 27 15.98 28.73 2.57
N ILE A 28 15.34 28.65 3.74
CA ILE A 28 15.60 27.61 4.73
C ILE A 28 14.86 26.34 4.29
N ASN A 29 15.60 25.40 3.68
CA ASN A 29 15.12 24.04 3.47
C ASN A 29 15.12 23.34 4.83
N LEU A 30 13.98 23.36 5.53
CA LEU A 30 13.80 22.56 6.75
C LEU A 30 13.58 21.10 6.32
N GLU A 31 14.65 20.30 6.28
CA GLU A 31 14.58 18.84 6.07
C GLU A 31 13.70 18.13 7.13
N ALA A 32 13.35 18.81 8.23
CA ALA A 32 12.64 18.23 9.37
C ALA A 32 11.10 18.36 9.33
N THR A 33 10.49 18.96 8.31
CA THR A 33 9.01 18.99 8.17
C THR A 33 8.59 18.11 6.99
N GLU A 34 8.47 16.81 7.25
CA GLU A 34 7.91 15.84 6.32
C GLU A 34 6.51 16.28 5.84
N CYS A 35 6.38 16.66 4.57
CA CYS A 35 5.11 17.03 3.94
C CYS A 35 4.27 15.79 3.53
N VAL A 36 4.41 14.70 4.28
CA VAL A 36 3.77 13.41 3.99
C VAL A 36 2.55 13.24 4.90
N SER A 37 2.75 13.41 6.21
CA SER A 37 1.69 13.34 7.22
C SER A 37 0.78 14.57 7.17
N ASP A 38 -0.51 14.41 7.50
CA ASP A 38 -1.47 15.51 7.62
C ASP A 38 -0.99 16.58 8.62
N HIS A 39 -0.31 16.16 9.69
CA HIS A 39 0.28 17.06 10.67
C HIS A 39 1.42 17.90 10.07
N GLY A 40 2.31 17.27 9.28
CA GLY A 40 3.43 17.97 8.64
C GLY A 40 2.97 18.95 7.56
N LYS A 41 1.93 18.60 6.80
CA LYS A 41 1.29 19.49 5.84
C LYS A 41 0.64 20.70 6.51
N ALA A 42 -0.01 20.51 7.65
CA ALA A 42 -0.60 21.61 8.43
C ALA A 42 0.47 22.59 8.93
N MET A 43 1.57 22.06 9.50
CA MET A 43 2.70 22.88 9.96
C MET A 43 3.38 23.66 8.82
N CYS A 44 3.59 23.03 7.66
CA CYS A 44 4.17 23.72 6.50
C CYS A 44 3.25 24.84 5.99
N LYS A 45 1.93 24.63 6.03
CA LYS A 45 0.93 25.63 5.64
C LYS A 45 0.89 26.81 6.61
N ASP A 46 1.02 26.56 7.91
CA ASP A 46 1.03 27.61 8.94
C ASP A 46 2.24 28.55 8.82
N ILE A 47 3.38 28.03 8.33
CA ILE A 47 4.61 28.80 8.08
C ILE A 47 4.61 29.43 6.66
N ASN A 48 3.47 29.36 5.96
CA ASN A 48 3.30 29.88 4.60
C ASN A 48 4.32 29.28 3.59
N GLY A 49 4.73 28.03 3.83
CA GLY A 49 5.61 27.24 2.98
C GLY A 49 4.85 26.45 1.90
N GLN A 50 5.57 26.00 0.87
CA GLN A 50 5.05 25.12 -0.18
C GLN A 50 5.63 23.72 -0.02
N CYS A 51 4.76 22.71 0.01
CA CYS A 51 5.19 21.31 -0.01
C CYS A 51 5.58 20.90 -1.42
N ILE A 52 6.84 20.47 -1.60
CA ILE A 52 7.34 19.92 -2.85
C ILE A 52 7.49 18.41 -2.69
N THR A 53 6.75 17.65 -3.50
CA THR A 53 6.85 16.19 -3.52
C THR A 53 7.96 15.78 -4.46
N HIS A 54 9.01 15.14 -3.94
CA HIS A 54 10.13 14.65 -4.74
C HIS A 54 9.88 13.23 -5.25
N ARG A 55 9.28 12.38 -4.40
CA ARG A 55 8.99 10.99 -4.72
C ARG A 55 7.64 10.58 -4.13
N ASP A 56 6.75 10.08 -5.00
CA ASP A 56 5.45 9.56 -4.59
C ASP A 56 5.56 8.05 -4.28
N GLY A 57 5.17 7.66 -3.07
CA GLY A 57 5.14 6.28 -2.62
C GLY A 57 4.05 5.44 -3.30
N TYR A 58 3.07 6.05 -3.97
CA TYR A 58 1.95 5.38 -4.63
C TYR A 58 2.38 4.33 -5.65
N TYR A 59 3.33 4.68 -6.53
CA TYR A 59 3.82 3.75 -7.55
C TYR A 59 4.64 2.62 -6.94
N SER A 60 5.43 2.91 -5.90
CA SER A 60 6.23 1.90 -5.20
C SER A 60 5.34 0.90 -4.47
N MET A 61 4.31 1.39 -3.78
CA MET A 61 3.33 0.55 -3.07
C MET A 61 2.50 -0.28 -4.04
N SER A 62 2.06 0.31 -5.15
CA SER A 62 1.30 -0.40 -6.19
C SER A 62 2.10 -1.55 -6.80
N ALA A 63 3.39 -1.30 -7.09
CA ALA A 63 4.30 -2.34 -7.58
C ALA A 63 4.46 -3.48 -6.56
N LEU A 64 4.64 -3.15 -5.28
CA LEU A 64 4.73 -4.14 -4.20
C LEU A 64 3.48 -5.02 -4.13
N CYS A 65 2.29 -4.42 -4.15
CA CYS A 65 1.03 -5.18 -4.12
C CYS A 65 0.86 -6.11 -5.32
N MET A 66 1.23 -5.65 -6.51
CA MET A 66 1.19 -6.48 -7.73
C MET A 66 2.14 -7.67 -7.63
N ILE A 67 3.38 -7.43 -7.19
CA ILE A 67 4.40 -8.49 -7.03
C ILE A 67 3.94 -9.52 -5.98
N LEU A 68 3.47 -9.06 -4.81
CA LEU A 68 2.95 -9.93 -3.76
C LEU A 68 1.76 -10.76 -4.25
N GLY A 69 0.86 -10.15 -5.03
CA GLY A 69 -0.27 -10.85 -5.64
C GLY A 69 0.18 -11.99 -6.56
N VAL A 70 1.15 -11.73 -7.44
CA VAL A 70 1.73 -12.75 -8.33
C VAL A 70 2.41 -13.87 -7.54
N VAL A 71 3.20 -13.51 -6.52
CA VAL A 71 3.89 -14.49 -5.67
C VAL A 71 2.91 -15.40 -4.95
N ILE A 72 1.89 -14.83 -4.29
CA ILE A 72 0.85 -15.60 -3.59
C ILE A 72 0.08 -16.47 -4.59
N TRP A 73 -0.21 -15.95 -5.78
CA TRP A 73 -0.90 -16.70 -6.82
C TRP A 73 -0.11 -17.93 -7.25
N VAL A 74 1.17 -17.76 -7.63
CA VAL A 74 2.02 -18.86 -8.11
C VAL A 74 2.38 -19.84 -6.99
N ALA A 75 2.77 -19.34 -5.82
CA ALA A 75 3.29 -20.17 -4.74
C ALA A 75 2.20 -20.87 -3.93
N PHE A 76 1.00 -20.28 -3.81
CA PHE A 76 -0.05 -20.79 -2.93
C PHE A 76 -1.35 -21.14 -3.66
N ILE A 77 -1.89 -20.22 -4.46
CA ILE A 77 -3.22 -20.40 -5.07
C ILE A 77 -3.18 -21.52 -6.11
N ILE A 78 -2.24 -21.49 -7.05
CA ILE A 78 -2.12 -22.52 -8.12
C ILE A 78 -2.00 -23.93 -7.54
N PRO A 79 -1.05 -24.26 -6.62
CA PRO A 79 -0.92 -25.62 -6.13
C PRO A 79 -2.13 -26.07 -5.30
N ARG A 80 -2.77 -25.18 -4.54
CA ARG A 80 -3.98 -25.50 -3.77
C ARG A 80 -5.17 -25.74 -4.70
N ALA A 81 -5.36 -24.89 -5.70
CA ALA A 81 -6.41 -25.06 -6.71
C ALA A 81 -6.24 -26.39 -7.45
N ARG A 82 -5.03 -26.72 -7.90
CA ARG A 82 -4.74 -28.01 -8.57
C ARG A 82 -5.01 -29.20 -7.67
N LYS A 83 -4.66 -29.13 -6.37
CA LYS A 83 -4.98 -30.17 -5.40
C LYS A 83 -6.49 -30.36 -5.22
N LEU A 84 -7.25 -29.28 -5.16
CA LEU A 84 -8.70 -29.33 -5.04
C LEU A 84 -9.35 -29.89 -6.31
N GLN A 85 -8.88 -29.48 -7.48
CA GLN A 85 -9.37 -29.98 -8.77
C GLN A 85 -9.12 -31.47 -8.99
N ALA A 86 -8.09 -32.04 -8.36
CA ALA A 86 -7.79 -33.48 -8.43
C ALA A 86 -8.71 -34.34 -7.55
N LEU A 87 -9.52 -33.74 -6.68
CA LEU A 87 -10.41 -34.49 -5.78
C LEU A 87 -11.65 -35.01 -6.52
N PRO A 88 -12.03 -36.29 -6.31
CA PRO A 88 -13.23 -36.85 -6.91
C PRO A 88 -14.50 -36.15 -6.40
N ILE A 89 -15.53 -36.06 -7.25
CA ILE A 89 -16.79 -35.37 -6.96
C ILE A 89 -17.48 -35.88 -5.67
N SER A 90 -17.21 -37.13 -5.25
CA SER A 90 -17.77 -37.71 -4.03
C SER A 90 -17.42 -36.95 -2.75
N VAL A 91 -16.23 -36.32 -2.66
CA VAL A 91 -15.82 -35.57 -1.46
C VAL A 91 -16.44 -34.18 -1.37
N TRP A 92 -17.07 -33.71 -2.45
CA TRP A 92 -17.76 -32.43 -2.50
C TRP A 92 -19.24 -32.53 -2.10
N ARG A 93 -19.77 -33.75 -1.94
CA ARG A 93 -21.15 -33.97 -1.47
C ARG A 93 -21.24 -33.76 0.04
N VAL A 94 -22.20 -32.94 0.45
CA VAL A 94 -22.60 -32.77 1.86
C VAL A 94 -23.29 -34.06 2.33
N LYS A 95 -22.82 -34.65 3.44
CA LYS A 95 -23.56 -35.71 4.12
C LYS A 95 -24.73 -35.05 4.85
N MET A 96 -25.95 -35.40 4.47
CA MET A 96 -27.13 -35.06 5.27
C MET A 96 -27.25 -36.15 6.35
N GLU A 97 -27.10 -35.73 7.59
CA GLU A 97 -27.36 -36.54 8.79
C GLU A 97 -28.75 -36.18 9.33
#